data_AF-A0A7W1LW94-F1
#
_entry.id   AF-A0A7W1LW94-F1
#
_cell.length_a   1.000
_cell.length_b   1.000
_cell.length_c   1.000
_cell.angle_alpha   90.00
_cell.angle_beta   90.00
_cell.angle_gamma   90.00
#
_symmetry.space_group_name_H-M   'P 1'
#
loop_
_entity.id
_entity.type
_entity.pdbx_description
1 polymer ?
#
loop_
_entity_poly.entity_id
_entity_poly.type
_entity_poly.pdbx_seq_one_letter_code
_entity_poly.pdbx_strand_id
1 'polypeptide(L)'
;MINALTSKKLQQFLSLALIFLLGAGPAMAGVTVTGADGVTVTGADGVSYVRTSGLTVTGADNLLAFKVNGITPFGADGVTVTGADGVTVTGADGTT
;
A
#
# COMPACT_ATOMS: atom_id res chain seq x y z
N MET A 1 -36.46 13.82 -27.65
CA MET A 1 -35.69 14.50 -26.59
C MET A 1 -35.54 13.70 -25.28
N ILE A 2 -36.30 12.62 -25.05
CA ILE A 2 -36.29 11.86 -23.78
C ILE A 2 -35.00 11.05 -23.57
N ASN A 3 -34.39 10.49 -24.64
CA ASN A 3 -33.21 9.61 -24.52
C ASN A 3 -31.92 10.32 -24.05
N ALA A 4 -31.78 11.62 -24.33
CA ALA A 4 -30.58 12.38 -23.97
C ALA A 4 -30.52 12.71 -22.46
N LEU A 5 -31.67 12.76 -21.79
CA LEU A 5 -31.73 12.99 -20.34
C LEU A 5 -31.38 11.70 -19.58
N THR A 6 -31.83 10.55 -20.10
CA THR A 6 -31.52 9.22 -19.55
C THR A 6 -30.04 8.88 -19.68
N SER A 7 -29.38 9.24 -20.78
CA SER A 7 -27.94 9.02 -20.96
C SER A 7 -27.09 9.90 -20.04
N LYS A 8 -27.47 11.17 -19.82
CA LYS A 8 -26.79 12.05 -18.85
C LYS A 8 -26.92 11.55 -17.41
N LYS A 9 -28.10 11.07 -17.01
CA LYS A 9 -28.30 10.47 -15.68
C LYS A 9 -27.51 9.17 -15.51
N LEU A 10 -27.43 8.34 -16.54
CA LEU A 10 -26.61 7.12 -16.54
C LEU A 10 -25.11 7.44 -16.43
N GLN A 11 -24.64 8.46 -17.16
CA GLN A 11 -23.24 8.91 -17.07
C GLN A 11 -22.92 9.51 -15.69
N GLN A 12 -23.82 10.30 -15.10
CA GLN A 12 -23.65 10.81 -13.74
C GLN A 12 -23.60 9.68 -12.71
N PHE A 13 -24.43 8.66 -12.85
CA PHE A 13 -24.39 7.47 -11.99
C PHE A 13 -23.09 6.69 -12.14
N LEU A 14 -22.65 6.45 -13.38
CA LEU A 14 -21.38 5.80 -13.69
C LEU A 14 -20.18 6.58 -13.13
N SER A 15 -20.16 7.90 -13.30
CA SER A 15 -19.12 8.76 -12.74
C SER A 15 -19.11 8.73 -11.21
N LEU A 16 -20.29 8.77 -10.56
CA LEU A 16 -20.37 8.73 -9.11
C LEU A 16 -19.98 7.36 -8.55
N ALA A 17 -20.37 6.28 -9.23
CA ALA A 17 -19.95 4.92 -8.90
C ALA A 17 -18.43 4.75 -9.09
N LEU A 18 -17.86 5.33 -10.15
CA LEU A 18 -16.42 5.30 -10.39
C LEU A 18 -15.65 6.13 -9.37
N ILE A 19 -16.13 7.32 -9.00
CA ILE A 19 -15.55 8.15 -7.93
C ILE A 19 -15.61 7.42 -6.60
N PHE A 20 -16.73 6.77 -6.29
CA PHE A 20 -16.87 5.98 -5.07
C PHE A 20 -15.91 4.79 -5.08
N LEU A 21 -15.79 4.07 -6.20
CA LEU A 21 -14.89 2.93 -6.33
C LEU A 21 -13.40 3.32 -6.26
N LEU A 22 -13.01 4.43 -6.90
CA LEU A 22 -11.64 4.97 -6.84
C LEU A 22 -11.33 5.66 -5.51
N GLY A 23 -12.33 6.24 -4.84
CA GLY A 23 -12.17 6.92 -3.56
C GLY A 23 -12.19 5.98 -2.36
N ALA A 24 -12.95 4.88 -2.41
CA ALA A 24 -13.02 3.88 -1.35
C ALA A 24 -11.93 2.81 -1.44
N GLY A 25 -11.35 2.59 -2.63
CA GLY A 25 -10.27 1.61 -2.84
C GLY A 25 -9.04 1.86 -1.97
N PRO A 26 -8.47 3.09 -1.92
CA PRO A 26 -7.26 3.37 -1.14
C PRO A 26 -7.43 3.15 0.37
N ALA A 27 -8.61 3.46 0.93
CA ALA A 27 -8.88 3.35 2.38
C ALA A 27 -8.97 1.89 2.88
N MET A 28 -8.96 0.90 1.98
CA MET A 28 -9.00 -0.52 2.31
C MET A 28 -7.91 -1.34 1.60
N ALA A 29 -7.02 -0.70 0.83
CA ALA A 29 -6.06 -1.38 -0.02
C ALA A 29 -4.73 -1.58 0.70
N GLY A 30 -4.69 -2.51 1.65
CA GLY A 30 -3.43 -3.02 2.16
C GLY A 30 -2.72 -3.86 1.10
N VAL A 31 -1.40 -3.72 0.99
CA VAL A 31 -0.59 -4.48 0.01
C VAL A 31 0.06 -5.67 0.72
N THR A 32 -0.21 -6.89 0.25
CA THR A 32 0.48 -8.10 0.73
C THR A 32 1.39 -8.67 -0.35
N VAL A 33 2.66 -8.86 -0.03
CA VAL A 33 3.66 -9.43 -0.95
C VAL A 33 4.31 -10.65 -0.32
N THR A 34 4.33 -11.76 -1.04
CA THR A 34 4.90 -13.04 -0.57
C THR A 34 5.90 -13.60 -1.57
N GLY A 35 7.09 -14.02 -1.10
CA GLY A 35 8.05 -14.74 -1.95
C GLY A 35 8.56 -13.93 -3.14
N ALA A 36 8.88 -12.66 -2.93
CA ALA A 36 9.36 -11.74 -3.96
C ALA A 36 10.77 -11.24 -3.65
N ASP A 37 11.56 -10.99 -4.69
CA ASP A 37 12.89 -10.40 -4.58
C ASP A 37 12.91 -9.02 -5.25
N GLY A 38 13.52 -8.03 -4.60
CA GLY A 38 13.70 -6.68 -5.13
C GLY A 38 12.40 -5.86 -5.15
N VAL A 39 11.73 -5.73 -4.01
CA VAL A 39 10.45 -5.02 -3.92
C VAL A 39 10.66 -3.56 -3.51
N THR A 40 10.05 -2.63 -4.26
CA THR A 40 9.99 -1.20 -3.90
C THR A 40 8.54 -0.77 -3.76
N VAL A 41 8.18 -0.16 -2.63
CA VAL A 41 6.83 0.35 -2.37
C VAL A 41 6.88 1.77 -1.83
N THR A 42 6.03 2.64 -2.36
CA THR A 42 5.99 4.08 -2.05
C THR A 42 4.55 4.51 -1.75
N GLY A 43 4.32 5.18 -0.62
CA GLY A 43 3.03 5.81 -0.32
C GLY A 43 1.87 4.84 -0.06
N ALA A 44 2.16 3.62 0.40
CA ALA A 44 1.16 2.61 0.68
C ALA A 44 0.76 2.62 2.16
N ASP A 45 -0.54 2.62 2.44
CA ASP A 45 -1.09 2.48 3.79
C ASP A 45 -1.39 1.00 4.08
N GLY A 46 -0.77 0.44 5.12
CA GLY A 46 -0.91 -0.94 5.55
C GLY A 46 -0.24 -1.94 4.61
N VAL A 47 1.01 -2.31 4.91
CA VAL A 47 1.79 -3.19 4.01
C VAL A 47 2.32 -4.41 4.76
N SER A 48 2.11 -5.60 4.20
CA SER A 48 2.58 -6.87 4.76
C SER A 48 3.51 -7.62 3.79
N TYR A 49 4.71 -7.95 4.26
CA TYR A 49 5.71 -8.70 3.51
C TYR A 49 6.04 -10.00 4.20
N VAL A 50 6.09 -11.09 3.44
CA VAL A 50 6.49 -12.40 3.94
C VAL A 50 7.51 -13.04 3.01
N ARG A 51 8.67 -13.43 3.56
CA ARG A 51 9.72 -14.13 2.81
C ARG A 51 10.15 -13.38 1.55
N THR A 52 10.45 -12.08 1.66
CA THR A 52 10.93 -11.28 0.54
C THR A 52 12.40 -10.91 0.70
N SER A 53 13.19 -10.89 -0.37
CA SER A 53 14.60 -10.49 -0.32
C SER A 53 14.79 -9.13 -0.97
N GLY A 54 15.42 -8.18 -0.28
CA GLY A 54 15.62 -6.82 -0.78
C GLY A 54 14.31 -6.04 -0.87
N LEU A 55 13.96 -5.35 0.21
CA LEU A 55 12.75 -4.54 0.32
C LEU A 55 13.13 -3.07 0.57
N THR A 56 12.62 -2.16 -0.25
CA THR A 56 12.71 -0.71 -0.04
C THR A 56 11.31 -0.15 0.10
N VAL A 57 11.05 0.57 1.19
CA VAL A 57 9.72 1.15 1.48
C VAL A 57 9.88 2.64 1.74
N THR A 58 8.99 3.48 1.22
CA THR A 58 9.03 4.92 1.47
C THR A 58 7.64 5.48 1.73
N GLY A 59 7.46 6.22 2.84
CA GLY A 59 6.20 6.85 3.18
C GLY A 59 5.05 5.86 3.35
N ALA A 60 5.32 4.70 3.94
CA ALA A 60 4.30 3.70 4.21
C ALA A 60 3.92 3.72 5.69
N ASP A 61 2.63 3.62 5.96
CA ASP A 61 2.12 3.55 7.32
C ASP A 61 1.80 2.09 7.67
N ASN A 62 2.13 1.67 8.89
CA ASN A 62 1.90 0.32 9.41
C ASN A 62 2.59 -0.79 8.57
N LEU A 63 3.91 -0.72 8.45
CA LEU A 63 4.72 -1.71 7.75
C LEU A 63 4.95 -2.96 8.61
N LEU A 64 4.51 -4.12 8.11
CA LEU A 64 4.75 -5.44 8.70
C LEU A 64 5.65 -6.27 7.79
N ALA A 65 6.80 -6.72 8.27
CA ALA A 65 7.71 -7.55 7.49
C ALA A 65 8.19 -8.79 8.26
N PHE A 66 8.00 -9.97 7.65
CA PHE A 66 8.33 -11.27 8.24
C PHE A 66 9.32 -12.03 7.37
N LYS A 67 10.44 -12.46 7.97
CA LYS A 67 11.47 -13.28 7.29
C LYS A 67 12.01 -12.61 6.03
N VAL A 68 12.33 -11.33 6.12
CA VAL A 68 12.82 -10.50 5.01
C VAL A 68 14.35 -10.44 4.97
N ASN A 69 14.94 -10.69 3.81
CA ASN A 69 16.39 -10.61 3.64
C ASN A 69 16.79 -9.21 3.14
N GLY A 70 16.95 -8.27 4.07
CA GLY A 70 17.30 -6.88 3.78
C GLY A 70 16.07 -6.00 3.57
N ILE A 71 15.85 -5.04 4.48
CA ILE A 71 14.78 -4.05 4.41
C ILE A 71 15.29 -2.63 4.67
N THR A 72 14.80 -1.66 3.90
CA THR A 72 15.12 -0.23 4.03
C THR A 72 13.85 0.62 3.98
N PRO A 73 13.18 0.88 5.12
CA PRO A 73 12.08 1.82 5.17
C PRO A 73 12.56 3.27 5.41
N PHE A 74 11.95 4.22 4.69
CA PHE A 74 12.20 5.66 4.79
C PHE A 74 10.90 6.42 5.10
N GLY A 75 10.86 7.15 6.21
CA GLY A 75 9.69 7.96 6.58
C GLY A 75 8.42 7.13 6.76
N ALA A 76 8.55 5.91 7.28
CA ALA A 76 7.45 4.99 7.49
C ALA A 76 7.04 5.00 8.97
N ASP A 77 5.76 5.11 9.27
CA ASP A 77 5.28 5.12 10.65
C ASP A 77 4.78 3.72 11.06
N GLY A 78 5.12 3.28 12.27
CA GLY A 78 4.71 1.97 12.78
C GLY A 78 5.33 0.80 12.02
N VAL A 79 6.65 0.64 12.13
CA VAL A 79 7.40 -0.44 11.46
C VAL A 79 7.60 -1.61 12.43
N THR A 80 7.11 -2.79 12.05
CA THR A 80 7.40 -4.06 12.74
C THR A 80 8.14 -5.01 11.82
N VAL A 81 9.34 -5.43 12.22
CA VAL A 81 10.16 -6.36 11.43
C VAL A 81 10.57 -7.56 12.28
N THR A 82 10.24 -8.77 11.81
CA THR A 82 10.57 -10.01 12.53
C THR A 82 11.36 -10.97 11.65
N GLY A 83 12.50 -11.43 12.17
CA GLY A 83 13.33 -12.46 11.53
C GLY A 83 14.00 -11.99 10.24
N ALA A 84 14.36 -10.71 10.17
CA ALA A 84 15.08 -10.15 9.04
C ALA A 84 16.58 -10.29 9.22
N ASP A 85 17.30 -10.62 8.15
CA ASP A 85 18.77 -10.74 8.18
C ASP A 85 19.47 -9.37 8.13
N GLY A 86 18.78 -8.31 7.73
CA GLY A 86 19.30 -6.95 7.68
C GLY A 86 18.20 -5.90 7.63
N VAL A 87 18.31 -4.87 8.47
CA VAL A 87 17.30 -3.80 8.64
C VAL A 87 18.01 -2.46 8.72
N THR A 88 17.66 -1.52 7.83
CA THR A 88 18.14 -0.14 7.88
C THR A 88 16.95 0.81 7.86
N VAL A 89 16.55 1.33 9.01
CA VAL A 89 15.38 2.20 9.14
C VAL A 89 15.82 3.65 9.26
N THR A 90 15.18 4.54 8.50
CA THR A 90 15.49 5.99 8.53
C THR A 90 14.22 6.82 8.60
N GLY A 91 14.17 7.74 9.56
CA GLY A 91 13.05 8.68 9.71
C GLY A 91 11.69 8.03 10.04
N ALA A 92 11.68 6.80 10.55
CA ALA A 92 10.46 6.13 11.00
C ALA A 92 10.07 6.57 12.42
N ASP A 93 8.79 6.81 12.66
CA ASP A 93 8.24 6.96 14.01
C ASP A 93 7.64 5.62 14.48
N GLY A 94 8.07 5.13 15.65
CA GLY A 94 7.67 3.83 16.19
C GLY A 94 8.20 2.61 15.42
N THR A 95 9.37 2.09 15.85
CA THR A 95 9.99 0.87 15.30
C THR A 95 10.06 -0.23 16.36
N THR A 96 9.60 -1.45 16.04
CA THR A 96 9.64 -2.62 16.95
C THR A 96 10.21 -3.87 16.29
#